data_AF-C4ZH89-F1
#
_entry.id   AF-C4ZH89-F1
#
_cell.length_a   1.000
_cell.length_b   1.000
_cell.length_c   1.000
_cell.angle_alpha   90.00
_cell.angle_beta   90.00
_cell.angle_gamma   90.00
#
_symmetry.space_group_name_H-M   'P 1'
#
loop_
_entity.id
_entity.type
_entity.pdbx_description
1 polymer ?
#
loop_
_entity_poly.entity_id
_entity_poly.type
_entity_poly.pdbx_seq_one_letter_code
_entity_poly.pdbx_strand_id
1 'polypeptide(L)'
;MALNAAALDTRIKATVASTMYDMTRVNANGYFDSEDSEEARYAKKQSLNTLRTEEYRKGEYSRGGGCVPLPVPEDAPFFVKDYSEYYKGRCYHKRSLNSNDGWNSIGCMSFMNQPILKYSNEIRSAVLIVHGEKAHSYYFGKDAYENMIKDSKYTSNKELLTIPGAVHTDLYDNLDVIPFDKIQKFFEENGVG
;
A
#
# COMPACT_ATOMS: atom_id res chain seq x y z
N MET A 1 -3.58 3.36 -3.70
CA MET A 1 -4.80 3.68 -4.50
C MET A 1 -4.78 5.08 -5.11
N ALA A 2 -4.25 6.11 -4.43
CA ALA A 2 -4.29 7.50 -4.92
C ALA A 2 -3.81 7.68 -6.37
N LEU A 3 -2.66 7.10 -6.73
CA LEU A 3 -2.13 7.16 -8.10
C LEU A 3 -3.09 6.56 -9.14
N ASN A 4 -3.79 5.47 -8.79
CA ASN A 4 -4.76 4.85 -9.69
C ASN A 4 -5.97 5.77 -9.95
N ALA A 5 -6.38 6.56 -8.94
CA ALA A 5 -7.42 7.56 -9.11
C ALA A 5 -6.93 8.74 -9.96
N ALA A 6 -5.70 9.20 -9.72
CA ALA A 6 -5.07 10.29 -10.49
C ALA A 6 -4.90 9.96 -11.98
N ALA A 7 -4.73 8.68 -12.33
CA ALA A 7 -4.67 8.24 -13.72
C ALA A 7 -6.03 8.34 -14.44
N LEU A 8 -7.14 8.29 -13.69
CA LEU A 8 -8.50 8.32 -14.24
C LEU A 8 -9.13 9.72 -14.18
N ASP A 9 -8.97 10.39 -13.05
CA ASP A 9 -9.72 11.60 -12.72
C ASP A 9 -8.92 12.87 -13.06
N THR A 10 -9.29 13.48 -14.19
CA THR A 10 -8.65 14.69 -14.71
C THR A 10 -8.83 15.93 -13.84
N ARG A 11 -9.68 15.88 -12.81
CA ARG A 11 -9.88 16.97 -11.85
C ARG A 11 -8.79 17.01 -10.77
N ILE A 12 -8.06 15.91 -10.57
CA ILE A 12 -6.97 15.83 -9.60
C ILE A 12 -5.77 16.63 -10.12
N LYS A 13 -5.46 17.75 -9.45
CA LYS A 13 -4.36 18.66 -9.82
C LYS A 13 -2.99 18.19 -9.36
N ALA A 14 -2.93 17.57 -8.18
CA ALA A 14 -1.71 17.08 -7.56
C ALA A 14 -2.04 15.85 -6.70
N THR A 15 -1.11 14.89 -6.63
CA THR A 15 -1.26 13.67 -5.82
C THR A 15 -0.02 13.44 -4.98
N VAL A 16 -0.22 13.12 -3.70
CA VAL A 16 0.84 12.64 -2.81
C VAL A 16 0.52 11.21 -2.39
N ALA A 17 1.53 10.34 -2.45
CA ALA A 17 1.45 8.99 -1.89
C ALA A 17 2.57 8.83 -0.86
N SER A 18 2.22 8.52 0.39
CA SER A 18 3.18 8.33 1.48
C SER A 18 3.27 6.86 1.85
N THR A 19 4.49 6.31 1.92
CA THR A 19 4.80 4.92 2.32
C THR A 19 3.89 3.89 1.65
N MET A 20 3.69 4.07 0.33
CA MET A 20 2.59 3.43 -0.38
C MET A 20 2.76 1.92 -0.55
N TYR A 21 1.62 1.25 -0.77
CA TYR A 21 1.53 -0.11 -1.28
C TYR A 21 0.82 -0.15 -2.63
N ASP A 22 1.26 -1.06 -3.49
CA ASP A 22 0.41 -1.63 -4.53
C ASP A 22 -0.29 -2.87 -3.96
N MET A 23 -1.55 -2.68 -3.54
CA MET A 23 -2.34 -3.76 -2.96
C MET A 23 -2.61 -4.90 -3.94
N THR A 24 -2.57 -4.65 -5.25
CA THR A 24 -2.80 -5.71 -6.25
C THR A 24 -1.57 -6.58 -6.40
N ARG A 25 -0.39 -5.98 -6.48
CA ARG A 25 0.88 -6.70 -6.51
C ARG A 25 1.10 -7.53 -5.25
N VAL A 26 0.91 -6.97 -4.05
CA VAL A 26 1.15 -7.74 -2.81
C VAL A 26 0.19 -8.93 -2.67
N ASN A 27 -1.05 -8.81 -3.14
CA ASN A 27 -2.00 -9.93 -3.09
C ASN A 27 -1.62 -11.01 -4.13
N ALA A 28 -1.25 -10.60 -5.34
CA ALA A 28 -0.90 -11.51 -6.43
C ALA A 28 0.46 -12.21 -6.23
N ASN A 29 1.47 -11.47 -5.78
CA ASN A 29 2.88 -11.87 -5.80
C ASN A 29 3.49 -12.00 -4.40
N GLY A 30 2.75 -11.66 -3.34
CA GLY A 30 3.30 -11.63 -1.99
C GLY A 30 4.27 -10.47 -1.75
N TYR A 31 4.92 -10.50 -0.59
CA TYR A 31 5.98 -9.55 -0.28
C TYR A 31 7.24 -9.85 -1.07
N PHE A 32 7.90 -8.81 -1.60
CA PHE A 32 9.12 -8.94 -2.39
C PHE A 32 8.99 -9.88 -3.59
N ASP A 33 7.77 -10.00 -4.13
CA ASP A 33 7.42 -10.91 -5.21
C ASP A 33 7.75 -12.39 -4.93
N SER A 34 7.77 -12.81 -3.66
CA SER A 34 8.11 -14.18 -3.25
C SER A 34 7.17 -15.26 -3.79
N GLU A 35 5.98 -14.88 -4.24
CA GLU A 35 4.94 -15.74 -4.80
C GLU A 35 4.61 -15.37 -6.26
N ASP A 36 5.51 -14.67 -6.98
CA ASP A 36 5.31 -14.27 -8.38
C ASP A 36 5.52 -15.44 -9.36
N SER A 37 4.65 -16.45 -9.26
CA SER A 37 4.56 -17.54 -10.24
C SER A 37 3.11 -17.85 -10.59
N GLU A 38 2.90 -18.44 -11.77
CA GLU A 38 1.58 -18.89 -12.19
C GLU A 38 1.03 -19.92 -11.19
N GLU A 39 1.87 -20.87 -10.78
CA GLU A 39 1.52 -21.98 -9.89
C GLU A 39 1.12 -21.49 -8.50
N ALA A 40 1.89 -20.56 -7.92
CA ALA A 40 1.58 -19.99 -6.60
C ALA A 40 0.26 -19.21 -6.63
N ARG A 41 0.05 -18.41 -7.69
CA ARG A 41 -1.23 -17.71 -7.90
C ARG A 41 -2.37 -18.69 -8.12
N TYR A 42 -2.16 -19.78 -8.85
CA TYR A 42 -3.17 -20.81 -9.08
C TYR A 42 -3.58 -21.48 -7.77
N ALA A 43 -2.61 -21.93 -6.96
CA ALA A 43 -2.87 -22.51 -5.65
C ALA A 43 -3.64 -21.54 -4.74
N LYS A 44 -3.25 -20.25 -4.69
CA LYS A 44 -3.97 -19.23 -3.93
C LYS A 44 -5.41 -19.04 -4.40
N LYS A 45 -5.65 -19.01 -5.73
CA LYS A 45 -7.00 -18.95 -6.31
C LYS A 45 -7.84 -20.17 -5.92
N GLN A 46 -7.26 -21.37 -5.93
CA GLN A 46 -7.96 -22.58 -5.49
C GLN A 46 -8.40 -22.48 -4.02
N SER A 47 -7.48 -22.10 -3.12
CA SER A 47 -7.78 -21.91 -1.69
C SER A 47 -8.89 -20.87 -1.45
N LEU A 48 -8.81 -19.72 -2.13
CA LEU A 48 -9.82 -18.66 -2.02
C LEU A 48 -11.20 -19.09 -2.56
N ASN A 49 -11.23 -19.83 -3.68
CA ASN A 49 -12.48 -20.33 -4.27
C ASN A 49 -13.15 -21.41 -3.39
N THR A 50 -12.34 -22.29 -2.80
CA THR A 50 -12.82 -23.28 -1.82
C THR A 50 -13.43 -22.57 -0.62
N LEU A 51 -12.69 -21.63 -0.01
CA LEU A 51 -13.17 -20.85 1.12
C LEU A 51 -14.46 -20.10 0.79
N ARG A 52 -14.52 -19.42 -0.36
CA ARG A 52 -15.73 -18.72 -0.82
C ARG A 52 -16.95 -19.64 -0.89
N THR A 53 -16.78 -20.87 -1.36
CA THR A 53 -17.88 -21.85 -1.48
C THR A 53 -18.32 -22.33 -0.09
N GLU A 54 -17.38 -22.55 0.81
CA GLU A 54 -17.68 -22.94 2.20
C GLU A 54 -18.41 -21.85 2.98
N GLU A 55 -17.92 -20.61 2.91
CA GLU A 55 -18.54 -19.44 3.55
C GLU A 55 -19.95 -19.19 3.01
N TYR A 56 -20.15 -19.31 1.70
CA TYR A 56 -21.48 -19.22 1.09
C TYR A 56 -22.47 -20.25 1.66
N ARG A 57 -22.03 -21.50 1.85
CA ARG A 57 -22.90 -22.56 2.42
C ARG A 57 -23.26 -22.30 3.88
N LYS A 58 -22.34 -21.70 4.65
CA LYS A 58 -22.53 -21.42 6.08
C LYS A 58 -23.28 -20.10 6.33
N GLY A 59 -23.23 -19.15 5.40
CA GLY A 59 -23.74 -17.80 5.60
C GLY A 59 -22.88 -16.95 6.55
N GLU A 60 -21.65 -17.40 6.83
CA GLU A 60 -20.70 -16.76 7.73
C GLU A 60 -19.41 -16.46 6.96
N TYR A 61 -18.88 -15.25 7.10
CA TYR A 61 -17.71 -14.77 6.38
C TYR A 61 -16.55 -14.55 7.35
N SER A 62 -15.45 -15.27 7.14
CA SER A 62 -14.27 -15.18 7.98
C SER A 62 -13.50 -13.87 7.75
N ARG A 63 -12.71 -13.49 8.75
CA ARG A 63 -11.81 -12.34 8.70
C ARG A 63 -10.36 -12.79 8.73
N GLY A 64 -9.49 -12.07 8.02
CA GLY A 64 -8.07 -12.41 7.87
C GLY A 64 -7.20 -12.12 9.09
N GLY A 65 -7.75 -11.49 10.13
CA GLY A 65 -7.00 -11.01 11.30
C GLY A 65 -6.33 -9.66 11.04
N GLY A 66 -6.26 -8.82 12.08
CA GLY A 66 -5.45 -7.61 12.07
C GLY A 66 -3.99 -7.91 12.38
N CYS A 67 -3.25 -6.88 12.81
CA CYS A 67 -1.89 -7.03 13.30
C CYS A 67 -1.83 -7.99 14.51
N VAL A 68 -0.65 -8.57 14.73
CA VAL A 68 -0.41 -9.52 15.82
C VAL A 68 -0.63 -8.82 17.17
N PRO A 69 -1.33 -9.44 18.14
CA PRO A 69 -1.41 -8.91 19.50
C PRO A 69 -0.02 -8.70 20.12
N LEU A 70 0.11 -7.70 21.00
CA LEU A 70 1.33 -7.50 21.78
C LEU A 70 1.36 -8.47 22.98
N PRO A 71 2.53 -9.03 23.35
CA PRO A 71 3.81 -8.90 22.67
C PRO A 71 3.87 -9.76 21.39
N VAL A 72 4.50 -9.23 20.34
CA VAL A 72 4.72 -9.97 19.08
C VAL A 72 5.80 -11.04 19.28
N PRO A 73 5.69 -12.23 18.63
CA PRO A 73 6.74 -13.24 18.65
C PRO A 73 8.14 -12.69 18.31
N GLU A 74 9.15 -13.20 19.00
CA GLU A 74 10.54 -12.71 18.86
C GLU A 74 11.12 -12.99 17.47
N ASP A 75 10.68 -14.04 16.80
CA ASP A 75 11.08 -14.44 15.45
C ASP A 75 10.30 -13.74 14.33
N ALA A 76 9.28 -12.94 14.67
CA ALA A 76 8.51 -12.22 13.67
C ALA A 76 9.39 -11.19 12.92
N PRO A 77 9.17 -11.00 11.60
CA PRO A 77 9.85 -9.97 10.84
C PRO A 77 9.68 -8.59 11.49
N PHE A 78 10.71 -7.75 11.43
CA PHE A 78 10.71 -6.42 12.07
C PHE A 78 9.47 -5.59 11.70
N PHE A 79 9.08 -5.56 10.42
CA PHE A 79 7.93 -4.77 9.98
C PHE A 79 6.60 -5.26 10.56
N VAL A 80 6.48 -6.55 10.91
CA VAL A 80 5.29 -7.11 11.58
C VAL A 80 5.22 -6.65 13.04
N LYS A 81 6.38 -6.61 13.71
CA LYS A 81 6.50 -6.03 15.06
C LYS A 81 6.12 -4.56 15.04
N ASP A 82 6.70 -3.82 14.11
CA ASP A 82 6.48 -2.37 13.97
C ASP A 82 5.01 -2.03 13.64
N TYR A 83 4.37 -2.79 12.74
CA TYR A 83 2.93 -2.66 12.50
C TYR A 83 2.09 -2.92 13.76
N SER A 84 2.44 -3.94 14.55
CA SER A 84 1.68 -4.29 15.74
C SER A 84 1.86 -3.26 16.85
N GLU A 85 3.08 -2.75 17.05
CA GLU A 85 3.35 -1.63 17.96
C GLU A 85 2.51 -0.40 17.61
N TYR A 86 2.34 -0.09 16.31
CA TYR A 86 1.45 0.98 15.88
C TYR A 86 -0.04 0.65 16.09
N TYR A 87 -0.54 -0.43 15.46
CA TYR A 87 -1.98 -0.70 15.36
C TYR A 87 -2.60 -1.30 16.63
N LYS A 88 -1.82 -2.00 17.46
CA LYS A 88 -2.28 -2.56 18.74
C LYS A 88 -1.80 -1.74 19.94
N GLY A 89 -0.73 -0.96 19.79
CA GLY A 89 -0.18 -0.06 20.80
C GLY A 89 -0.52 1.41 20.53
N ARG A 90 0.47 2.15 20.02
CA ARG A 90 0.53 3.63 19.97
C ARG A 90 -0.73 4.29 19.41
N CYS A 91 -1.29 3.72 18.35
CA CYS A 91 -2.40 4.29 17.60
C CYS A 91 -3.57 3.30 17.46
N TYR A 92 -3.80 2.46 18.48
CA TYR A 92 -4.95 1.56 18.48
C TYR A 92 -6.27 2.31 18.29
N HIS A 93 -7.14 1.77 17.43
CA HIS A 93 -8.47 2.29 17.26
C HIS A 93 -9.50 1.19 17.02
N LYS A 94 -10.60 1.19 17.79
CA LYS A 94 -11.64 0.13 17.79
C LYS A 94 -12.36 -0.10 16.45
N ARG A 95 -12.29 0.85 15.51
CA ARG A 95 -12.87 0.71 14.16
C ARG A 95 -11.84 0.38 13.08
N SER A 96 -10.55 0.38 13.42
CA SER A 96 -9.50 0.02 12.45
C SER A 96 -9.49 -1.49 12.27
N LEU A 97 -9.57 -1.96 11.04
CA LEU A 97 -9.51 -3.40 10.75
C LEU A 97 -8.14 -3.98 11.10
N ASN A 98 -7.07 -3.26 10.77
CA ASN A 98 -5.70 -3.65 11.11
C ASN A 98 -5.49 -3.73 12.64
N SER A 99 -6.21 -2.91 13.42
CA SER A 99 -6.18 -2.99 14.89
C SER A 99 -7.02 -4.14 15.46
N ASN A 100 -7.93 -4.74 14.69
CA ASN A 100 -8.89 -5.72 15.19
C ASN A 100 -8.87 -6.99 14.32
N ASP A 101 -9.98 -7.30 13.64
CA ASP A 101 -10.18 -8.59 12.97
C ASP A 101 -9.67 -8.64 11.53
N GLY A 102 -9.05 -7.58 11.00
CA GLY A 102 -8.61 -7.52 9.60
C GLY A 102 -9.79 -7.41 8.63
N TRP A 103 -9.56 -7.66 7.34
CA TRP A 103 -10.59 -7.63 6.28
C TRP A 103 -11.31 -8.98 6.15
N ASN A 104 -12.41 -9.04 5.39
CA ASN A 104 -12.98 -10.34 4.98
C ASN A 104 -11.90 -11.14 4.23
N SER A 105 -11.72 -12.41 4.56
CA SER A 105 -10.64 -13.26 4.00
C SER A 105 -10.69 -13.33 2.47
N ILE A 106 -11.89 -13.31 1.89
CA ILE A 106 -12.12 -13.28 0.44
C ILE A 106 -12.48 -11.89 -0.11
N GLY A 107 -12.47 -10.85 0.72
CA GLY A 107 -12.92 -9.50 0.36
C GLY A 107 -12.05 -8.81 -0.69
N CYS A 108 -10.78 -9.20 -0.79
CA CYS A 108 -9.81 -8.65 -1.74
C CYS A 108 -9.47 -9.60 -2.89
N MET A 109 -10.25 -10.67 -3.12
CA MET A 109 -10.00 -11.62 -4.22
C MET A 109 -9.83 -10.95 -5.59
N SER A 110 -10.51 -9.83 -5.84
CA SER A 110 -10.43 -9.09 -7.10
C SER A 110 -9.01 -8.57 -7.39
N PHE A 111 -8.22 -8.27 -6.37
CA PHE A 111 -6.84 -7.79 -6.52
C PHE A 111 -5.90 -8.81 -7.17
N MET A 112 -6.26 -10.10 -7.15
CA MET A 112 -5.53 -11.15 -7.86
C MET A 112 -5.63 -11.04 -9.39
N ASN A 113 -6.64 -10.35 -9.91
CA ASN A 113 -6.95 -10.31 -11.35
C ASN A 113 -7.14 -8.88 -11.91
N GLN A 114 -7.22 -7.88 -11.04
CA GLN A 114 -7.46 -6.50 -11.43
C GLN A 114 -6.29 -5.62 -10.97
N PRO A 115 -5.13 -5.65 -11.65
CA PRO A 115 -3.99 -4.82 -11.29
C PRO A 115 -4.35 -3.34 -11.40
N ILE A 116 -3.87 -2.55 -10.46
CA ILE A 116 -3.97 -1.09 -10.48
C ILE A 116 -2.73 -0.47 -11.14
N LEU A 117 -2.73 0.85 -11.31
CA LEU A 117 -1.59 1.63 -11.84
C LEU A 117 -1.25 1.36 -13.31
N LYS A 118 -2.10 0.63 -14.03
CA LYS A 118 -1.93 0.27 -15.45
C LYS A 118 -1.62 1.48 -16.34
N TYR A 119 -2.24 2.63 -16.05
CA TYR A 119 -2.10 3.88 -16.80
C TYR A 119 -1.43 4.98 -15.97
N SER A 120 -0.63 4.60 -14.97
CA SER A 120 0.09 5.58 -14.14
C SER A 120 1.00 6.50 -14.95
N ASN A 121 1.57 6.01 -16.05
CA ASN A 121 2.38 6.80 -16.98
C ASN A 121 1.59 7.88 -17.74
N GLU A 122 0.26 7.82 -17.75
CA GLU A 122 -0.63 8.81 -18.37
C GLU A 122 -1.03 9.94 -17.40
N ILE A 123 -0.65 9.86 -16.11
CA ILE A 123 -0.94 10.89 -15.11
C ILE A 123 -0.27 12.20 -15.53
N ARG A 124 -1.10 13.19 -15.88
CA ARG A 124 -0.63 14.52 -16.31
C ARG A 124 -0.34 15.44 -15.13
N SER A 125 -1.15 15.34 -14.07
CA SER A 125 -0.99 16.11 -12.84
C SER A 125 0.32 15.79 -12.12
N ALA A 126 0.71 16.68 -11.21
CA ALA A 126 1.93 16.47 -10.44
C ALA A 126 1.76 15.31 -9.46
N VAL A 127 2.84 14.54 -9.27
CA VAL A 127 2.85 13.44 -8.30
C VAL A 127 4.12 13.49 -7.46
N LEU A 128 3.95 13.39 -6.15
CA LEU A 128 5.01 13.20 -5.17
C LEU A 128 4.80 11.86 -4.46
N ILE A 129 5.78 10.96 -4.55
CA ILE A 129 5.83 9.74 -3.77
C ILE A 129 6.85 9.96 -2.65
N VAL A 130 6.42 9.85 -1.39
CA VAL A 130 7.28 9.95 -0.21
C VAL A 130 7.46 8.56 0.37
N HIS A 131 8.70 8.12 0.59
CA HIS A 131 8.95 6.79 1.11
C HIS A 131 10.20 6.70 1.99
N GLY A 132 10.12 6.01 3.12
CA GLY A 132 11.28 5.73 3.96
C GLY A 132 12.25 4.76 3.31
N GLU A 133 13.54 5.07 3.35
CA GLU A 133 14.63 4.28 2.74
C GLU A 133 14.68 2.84 3.28
N LYS A 134 14.44 2.65 4.58
CA LYS A 134 14.49 1.35 5.25
C LYS A 134 13.13 0.67 5.33
N ALA A 135 12.10 1.25 4.74
CA ALA A 135 10.79 0.64 4.72
C ALA A 135 10.81 -0.63 3.87
N HIS A 136 10.34 -1.74 4.43
CA HIS A 136 10.14 -3.01 3.70
C HIS A 136 9.28 -2.86 2.43
N SER A 137 8.39 -1.86 2.41
CA SER A 137 7.51 -1.55 1.28
C SER A 137 8.11 -0.59 0.26
N TYR A 138 9.36 -0.13 0.44
CA TYR A 138 9.99 0.89 -0.41
C TYR A 138 9.93 0.57 -1.90
N TYR A 139 10.05 -0.71 -2.26
CA TYR A 139 9.98 -1.18 -3.64
C TYR A 139 8.64 -0.84 -4.32
N PHE A 140 7.51 -0.76 -3.59
CA PHE A 140 6.24 -0.34 -4.19
C PHE A 140 6.28 1.11 -4.65
N GLY A 141 6.80 2.01 -3.82
CA GLY A 141 6.92 3.43 -4.17
C GLY A 141 7.92 3.64 -5.31
N LYS A 142 9.07 2.98 -5.23
CA LYS A 142 10.11 3.04 -6.27
C LYS A 142 9.60 2.54 -7.62
N ASP A 143 9.00 1.35 -7.67
CA ASP A 143 8.54 0.76 -8.92
C ASP A 143 7.33 1.52 -9.49
N ALA A 144 6.45 2.06 -8.63
CA ALA A 144 5.37 2.94 -9.07
C ALA A 144 5.90 4.23 -9.71
N TYR A 145 6.95 4.84 -9.14
CA TYR A 145 7.62 6.00 -9.74
C TYR A 145 8.25 5.66 -11.08
N GLU A 146 9.05 4.60 -11.15
CA GLU A 146 9.74 4.17 -12.38
C GLU A 146 8.75 3.87 -13.50
N ASN A 147 7.66 3.15 -13.20
CA ASN A 147 6.61 2.86 -14.18
C ASN A 147 5.86 4.13 -14.62
N MET A 148 5.63 5.08 -13.71
CA MET A 148 4.93 6.33 -14.01
C MET A 148 5.76 7.25 -14.91
N ILE A 149 7.10 7.22 -14.84
CA ILE A 149 7.94 8.03 -15.73
C ILE A 149 8.30 7.31 -17.03
N LYS A 150 8.25 5.97 -17.03
CA LYS A 150 8.56 5.16 -18.21
C LYS A 150 7.57 5.46 -19.34
N ASP A 151 8.11 5.80 -20.51
CA ASP A 151 7.35 6.12 -21.71
C ASP A 151 6.30 7.25 -21.52
N SER A 152 6.49 8.10 -20.51
CA SER A 152 5.59 9.23 -20.22
C SER A 152 6.10 10.53 -20.83
N LYS A 153 5.17 11.39 -21.25
CA LYS A 153 5.45 12.78 -21.66
C LYS A 153 5.46 13.76 -20.46
N TYR A 154 5.07 13.29 -19.29
CA TYR A 154 4.77 14.12 -18.11
C TYR A 154 5.73 13.81 -16.95
N THR A 155 7.02 13.65 -17.24
CA THR A 155 8.03 13.24 -16.24
C THR A 155 8.53 14.39 -15.38
N SER A 156 8.49 15.63 -15.88
CA SER A 156 9.05 16.80 -15.20
C SER A 156 8.34 17.19 -13.89
N ASN A 157 7.12 16.70 -13.66
CA ASN A 157 6.33 16.97 -12.46
C ASN A 157 6.10 15.71 -11.61
N LYS A 158 7.01 14.73 -11.70
CA LYS A 158 6.99 13.50 -10.92
C LYS A 158 8.20 13.49 -10.00
N GLU A 159 7.99 13.21 -8.73
CA GLU A 159 9.05 13.18 -7.72
C GLU A 159 8.94 11.92 -6.86
N LEU A 160 10.09 11.28 -6.61
CA LEU A 160 10.26 10.28 -5.56
C LEU A 160 11.16 10.88 -4.48
N LEU A 161 10.59 11.16 -3.31
CA LEU A 161 11.28 11.64 -2.14
C LEU A 161 11.58 10.48 -1.19
N THR A 162 12.84 10.08 -1.14
CA THR A 162 13.32 9.05 -0.21
C THR A 162 13.77 9.69 1.09
N ILE A 163 13.22 9.23 2.23
CA ILE A 163 13.57 9.73 3.56
C ILE A 163 14.64 8.81 4.17
N PRO A 164 15.89 9.28 4.34
CA PRO A 164 16.99 8.45 4.83
C PRO A 164 16.69 7.85 6.20
N GLY A 165 17.00 6.56 6.37
CA GLY A 165 16.86 5.86 7.65
C GLY A 165 15.43 5.53 8.10
N ALA A 166 14.39 6.14 7.52
CA ALA A 166 13.01 5.93 7.94
C ALA A 166 12.45 4.57 7.53
N VAL A 167 11.65 3.96 8.40
CA VAL A 167 10.90 2.72 8.15
C VAL A 167 9.45 3.01 7.73
N HIS A 168 8.63 1.97 7.54
CA HIS A 168 7.29 2.14 7.00
C HIS A 168 6.35 2.94 7.91
N THR A 169 6.33 2.61 9.20
CA THR A 169 5.40 3.24 10.15
C THR A 169 5.87 4.62 10.63
N ASP A 170 7.14 4.99 10.44
CA ASP A 170 7.60 6.35 10.75
C ASP A 170 6.77 7.40 9.98
N LEU A 171 6.36 7.09 8.75
CA LEU A 171 5.52 7.98 7.94
C LEU A 171 4.03 7.99 8.34
N TYR A 172 3.64 7.31 9.43
CA TYR A 172 2.25 7.29 9.92
C TYR A 172 2.01 8.34 11.00
N ASP A 173 2.93 8.46 11.96
CA ASP A 173 2.74 9.28 13.18
C ASP A 173 3.98 10.06 13.63
N ASN A 174 5.15 9.89 13.00
CA ASN A 174 6.37 10.59 13.42
C ASN A 174 6.52 11.95 12.73
N LEU A 175 6.25 13.03 13.48
CA LEU A 175 6.31 14.41 12.97
C LEU A 175 7.72 14.86 12.56
N ASP A 176 8.77 14.25 13.12
CA ASP A 176 10.16 14.57 12.76
C ASP A 176 10.57 13.91 11.43
N VAL A 177 9.84 12.88 10.99
CA VAL A 177 10.14 12.12 9.77
C VAL A 177 9.20 12.49 8.61
N ILE A 178 7.92 12.75 8.90
CA ILE A 178 6.95 13.12 7.87
C ILE A 178 7.28 14.51 7.33
N PRO A 179 7.57 14.67 6.03
CA PRO A 179 8.04 15.94 5.48
C PRO A 179 6.87 16.87 5.14
N PHE A 180 6.10 17.29 6.16
CA PHE A 180 4.90 18.10 5.98
C PHE A 180 5.16 19.40 5.21
N ASP A 181 6.25 20.11 5.50
CA ASP A 181 6.60 21.36 4.80
C ASP A 181 6.79 21.14 3.29
N LYS A 182 7.45 20.05 2.91
CA LYS A 182 7.64 19.67 1.49
C LYS A 182 6.32 19.28 0.85
N ILE A 183 5.45 18.53 1.55
CA ILE A 183 4.13 18.13 1.06
C ILE A 183 3.24 19.36 0.85
N GLN A 184 3.21 20.29 1.80
CA GLN A 184 2.46 21.53 1.70
C GLN A 184 2.94 22.37 0.52
N LYS A 185 4.26 22.62 0.44
CA LYS A 185 4.86 23.36 -0.67
C LYS A 185 4.55 22.72 -2.03
N PHE A 186 4.62 21.40 -2.12
CA PHE A 186 4.28 20.66 -3.34
C PHE A 186 2.82 20.92 -3.78
N PHE A 187 1.87 20.96 -2.85
CA PHE A 187 0.49 21.28 -3.18
C PHE A 187 0.32 22.73 -3.65
N GLU A 188 0.92 23.69 -2.95
CA GLU A 188 0.88 25.12 -3.28
C GLU A 188 1.43 25.38 -4.69
N GLU A 189 2.61 24.84 -5.01
CA GLU A 189 3.25 24.96 -6.32
C GLU A 189 2.43 24.33 -7.46
N ASN A 190 1.51 23.42 -7.14
CA ASN A 190 0.65 22.74 -8.11
C ASN A 190 -0.82 23.18 -8.05
N GLY A 191 -1.08 24.39 -7.52
CA GLY A 191 -2.40 25.03 -7.57
C GLY A 191 -3.44 24.38 -6.67
N VAL A 192 -2.98 23.80 -5.55
CA VAL A 192 -3.76 23.26 -4.45
C VAL A 192 -3.32 23.98 -3.16
N GLY A 193 -4.03 25.04 -2.78
CA GLY A 193 -3.72 25.88 -1.62
C GLY A 193 -4.80 26.92 -1.41
#